data_AF-A0A1H0XHV7-F1
#
_entry.id   AF-A0A1H0XHV7-F1
#
_cell.length_a   1.000
_cell.length_b   1.000
_cell.length_c   1.000
_cell.angle_alpha   90.00
_cell.angle_beta   90.00
_cell.angle_gamma   90.00
#
_symmetry.space_group_name_H-M   'P 1'
#
loop_
_entity.id
_entity.type
_entity.pdbx_description
1 polymer ?
#
loop_
_entity_poly.entity_id
_entity_poly.type
_entity_poly.pdbx_seq_one_letter_code
_entity_poly.pdbx_strand_id
1 'polypeptide(L)' 'MIRTVGDFQANYKAVILSEKLSECRKNTLLRNLLNDIENIFFGTCNKEQSIIEQQEEAKQLYNDISMNFLAC' A
#
# COMPACT_ATOMS: atom_id res chain seq x y z
N MET A 1 11.26 -11.45 -7.17
CA MET A 1 11.63 -10.46 -6.14
C MET A 1 10.43 -10.34 -5.21
N ILE A 2 10.57 -10.75 -3.95
CA ILE A 2 9.48 -10.63 -2.96
C ILE A 2 9.28 -9.12 -2.75
N ARG A 3 8.07 -8.60 -3.02
CA ARG A 3 7.74 -7.22 -2.70
C ARG A 3 7.64 -7.10 -1.18
N THR A 4 8.50 -6.29 -0.59
CA THR A 4 8.52 -6.02 0.85
C THR A 4 7.60 -4.85 1.19
N VAL A 5 7.24 -4.69 2.46
CA VAL A 5 6.48 -3.49 2.91
C VAL A 5 7.22 -2.19 2.55
N GLY A 6 8.55 -2.20 2.58
CA GLY A 6 9.38 -1.06 2.16
C GLY A 6 9.14 -0.60 0.71
N ASP A 7 8.88 -1.54 -0.22
CA ASP A 7 8.55 -1.20 -1.62
C ASP A 7 7.20 -0.48 -1.70
N PHE A 8 6.22 -0.92 -0.91
CA PHE A 8 4.91 -0.28 -0.82
C PHE A 8 5.00 1.11 -0.17
N GLN A 9 5.83 1.27 0.87
CA GLN A 9 6.08 2.59 1.49
C GLN A 9 6.72 3.57 0.51
N ALA A 10 7.70 3.13 -0.30
CA ALA A 10 8.32 3.97 -1.31
C ALA A 10 7.31 4.41 -2.38
N ASN A 11 6.46 3.48 -2.85
CA ASN A 11 5.40 3.78 -3.81
C ASN A 11 4.36 4.75 -3.23
N TYR A 12 3.93 4.53 -1.99
CA TYR A 12 3.00 5.41 -1.30
C TYR A 12 3.55 6.85 -1.24
N LYS A 13 4.80 7.01 -0.77
CA LYS A 13 5.48 8.31 -0.71
C LYS A 13 5.56 8.97 -2.09
N ALA A 14 5.92 8.22 -3.13
CA ALA A 14 5.99 8.74 -4.49
C ALA A 14 4.62 9.26 -4.99
N VAL A 15 3.52 8.57 -4.67
CA VAL A 15 2.18 8.99 -5.06
C VAL A 15 1.76 10.28 -4.34
N ILE A 16 1.90 10.34 -3.01
CA ILE A 16 1.44 11.51 -2.24
C ILE A 16 2.25 12.77 -2.57
N LEU A 17 3.58 12.64 -2.71
CA LEU A 17 4.50 13.75 -2.97
C LEU A 17 4.50 14.22 -4.43
N SER A 18 3.89 13.45 -5.35
CA SER A 18 3.91 13.81 -6.76
C SER A 18 3.01 15.01 -7.04
N GLU A 19 3.61 16.13 -7.43
CA GLU A 19 2.90 17.33 -7.92
C GLU A 19 2.31 17.16 -9.32
N LYS A 20 2.78 16.15 -10.08
CA LYS A 20 2.32 15.88 -11.46
C LYS A 20 0.99 15.11 -11.52
N LEU A 21 0.48 14.63 -10.40
CA LEU A 21 -0.73 13.82 -10.34
C LEU A 21 -1.87 14.64 -9.75
N SER A 22 -3.02 14.62 -10.40
CA SER A 22 -4.26 15.12 -9.81
C SER A 22 -4.67 14.28 -8.60
N GLU A 23 -5.44 14.88 -7.69
CA GLU A 23 -5.95 14.20 -6.49
C GLU A 23 -6.72 12.92 -6.83
N CYS A 24 -7.58 12.98 -7.86
CA CYS A 24 -8.29 11.79 -8.33
C CYS A 24 -7.36 10.67 -8.81
N ARG A 25 -6.26 11.04 -9.49
CA ARG A 25 -5.29 10.06 -9.97
C ARG A 25 -4.49 9.49 -8.80
N LYS A 26 -4.13 10.31 -7.81
CA LYS A 26 -3.51 9.85 -6.56
C LYS A 26 -4.43 8.83 -5.87
N ASN A 27 -5.70 9.16 -5.65
CA ASN A 27 -6.68 8.25 -5.04
C ASN A 27 -6.78 6.91 -5.78
N THR A 28 -6.80 6.93 -7.12
CA THR A 28 -6.83 5.70 -7.93
C THR A 28 -5.59 4.83 -7.66
N LEU A 29 -4.40 5.43 -7.62
CA LEU A 29 -3.16 4.72 -7.35
C LEU A 29 -3.07 4.22 -5.91
N LEU A 30 -3.51 5.02 -4.94
CA LEU A 30 -3.58 4.62 -3.53
C LEU A 30 -4.54 3.43 -3.32
N ARG A 31 -5.71 3.44 -3.99
CA ARG A 31 -6.64 2.30 -3.97
C ARG A 31 -6.00 1.03 -4.55
N ASN A 32 -5.24 1.15 -5.64
CA ASN A 32 -4.51 0.01 -6.20
C ASN A 32 -3.44 -0.52 -5.23
N LEU A 33 -2.71 0.38 -4.55
CA LEU A 33 -1.74 0.00 -3.52
C LEU A 33 -2.41 -0.75 -2.37
N LEU A 34 -3.58 -0.31 -1.89
CA LEU A 34 -4.33 -0.99 -0.83
C LEU A 34 -4.72 -2.40 -1.24
N ASN A 35 -5.25 -2.57 -2.46
CA ASN A 35 -5.63 -3.88 -2.98
C ASN A 35 -4.42 -4.82 -3.08
N ASP A 36 -3.26 -4.31 -3.52
CA ASP A 36 -2.04 -5.11 -3.59
C ASP A 36 -1.57 -5.52 -2.18
N ILE A 37 -1.59 -4.61 -1.20
CA ILE A 37 -1.23 -4.90 0.19
C ILE A 37 -2.17 -5.97 0.77
N GLU A 38 -3.47 -5.83 0.55
CA GLU A 38 -4.46 -6.80 1.02
C GLU A 38 -4.23 -8.18 0.44
N ASN A 39 -4.04 -8.27 -0.89
CA ASN A 39 -3.81 -9.54 -1.58
C ASN A 39 -2.52 -10.25 -1.10
N ILE A 40 -1.44 -9.50 -0.90
CA ILE A 40 -0.14 -10.07 -0.54
C ILE A 40 -0.06 -10.39 0.95
N PHE A 41 -0.38 -9.43 1.81
CA PHE A 41 -0.14 -9.55 3.25
C PHE A 41 -1.34 -10.07 4.02
N PHE A 42 -2.58 -9.88 3.53
CA PHE A 42 -3.81 -10.23 4.27
C PHE A 42 -4.66 -11.33 3.62
N GLY A 43 -4.45 -11.67 2.35
CA GLY A 43 -5.15 -12.75 1.63
C GLY A 43 -5.10 -14.12 2.31
N THR A 44 -6.00 -15.02 1.95
CA THR A 44 -6.27 -16.28 2.70
C THR A 44 -5.42 -17.48 2.28
N CYS A 45 -4.44 -17.32 1.40
CA CYS A 45 -3.55 -18.41 0.98
C CYS A 45 -2.43 -18.66 2.01
N ASN A 46 -1.83 -19.86 2.02
CA ASN A 46 -0.65 -20.19 2.82
C ASN A 46 0.46 -19.16 2.54
N LYS A 47 0.74 -18.30 3.52
CA LYS A 47 1.77 -17.27 3.42
C LYS A 47 3.12 -17.81 3.84
N GLU A 48 4.16 -17.38 3.15
CA GLU A 48 5.53 -17.57 3.61
C GLU A 48 5.73 -16.88 4.96
N GLN A 49 6.57 -17.46 5.83
CA GLN A 49 6.89 -16.89 7.15
C GLN A 49 7.38 -15.43 7.05
N SER A 50 8.14 -15.10 6.01
CA SER A 50 8.61 -13.75 5.69
C SER A 50 7.48 -12.73 5.48
N ILE A 51 6.33 -13.16 4.95
CA ILE A 51 5.15 -12.31 4.75
C ILE A 51 4.41 -12.16 6.08
N ILE A 52 4.30 -13.23 6.87
CA ILE A 52 3.66 -13.20 8.20
C ILE A 52 4.38 -12.19 9.11
N GLU A 53 5.70 -12.19 9.13
CA GLU A 53 6.52 -11.27 9.93
C GLU A 53 6.33 -9.79 9.55
N GLN A 54 5.91 -9.53 8.32
CA GLN A 54 5.66 -8.18 7.81
C GLN A 54 4.20 -7.70 7.98
N GLN A 55 3.29 -8.55 8.46
CA GLN A 55 1.85 -8.20 8.50
C GLN A 55 1.53 -6.99 9.37
N GLU A 56 2.21 -6.81 10.50
CA GLU A 56 1.95 -5.67 11.37
C GLU A 56 2.40 -4.35 10.73
N GLU A 57 3.57 -4.35 10.08
CA GLU A 57 4.05 -3.19 9.33
C GLU A 57 3.15 -2.89 8.12
N ALA A 58 2.73 -3.93 7.40
CA ALA A 58 1.77 -3.81 6.30
C ALA A 58 0.43 -3.22 6.77
N LYS A 59 -0.02 -3.58 7.98
CA LYS A 59 -1.28 -3.08 8.57
C LYS A 59 -1.19 -1.60 8.92
N GLN A 60 -0.05 -1.17 9.48
CA GLN A 60 0.21 0.24 9.72
C GLN A 60 0.17 1.04 8.42
N LEU A 61 0.90 0.58 7.39
CA LEU A 61 0.90 1.23 6.08
C LEU A 61 -0.49 1.26 5.43
N TYR A 62 -1.25 0.17 5.52
CA TYR A 62 -2.62 0.10 4.99
C TYR A 62 -3.52 1.18 5.61
N ASN A 63 -3.42 1.38 6.93
CA ASN A 63 -4.17 2.42 7.63
C ASN A 63 -3.72 3.82 7.21
N ASP A 64 -2.42 4.06 7.11
CA ASP A 64 -1.88 5.36 6.66
C ASP A 64 -2.39 5.73 5.27
N ILE A 65 -2.36 4.79 4.32
CA ILE A 65 -2.86 5.02 2.96
C ILE A 65 -4.37 5.28 2.98
N SER A 66 -5.14 4.52 3.77
CA SER A 66 -6.59 4.66 3.88
C SER A 66 -7.02 6.03 4.42
N MET A 67 -6.21 6.63 5.31
CA MET A 67 -6.46 7.97 5.84
C MET A 67 -6.09 9.11 4.89
N ASN A 68 -5.33 8.84 3.82
CA ASN A 68 -4.81 9.84 2.90
C ASN A 68 -5.60 9.96 1.58
N PHE A 69 -6.82 9.43 1.53
CA PHE A 69 -7.73 9.72 0.41
C PHE A 69 -8.14 11.19 0.42
N LEU A 70 -7.93 11.86 -0.71
CA LEU A 70 -8.28 13.25 -0.91
C LEU A 70 -9.66 13.36 -1.56
N ALA A 71 -10.33 14.51 -1.45
CA ALA A 71 -11.54 14.74 -2.23
C ALA A 71 -11.20 14.77 -3.74
N CYS A 72 -12.09 14.23 -4.55
CA CYS A 72 -12.15 14.38 -6.01
C CYS A 72 -13.56 14.93 -6.30
#